data_AF-A0A4R6ENH2-F1
#
_entry.id   AF-A0A4R6ENH2-F1
#
_cell.length_a   1.000
_cell.length_b   1.000
_cell.length_c   1.000
_cell.angle_alpha   90.00
_cell.angle_beta   90.00
_cell.angle_gamma   90.00
#
_symmetry.space_group_name_H-M   'P 1'
#
loop_
_entity.id
_entity.type
_entity.pdbx_description
1 polymer ?
#
loop_
_entity_poly.entity_id
_entity_poly.type
_entity_poly.pdbx_seq_one_letter_code
_entity_poly.pdbx_strand_id
1 'polypeptide(L)'
;MANVNQESLAVRIAELESGPRSLKEDFALEAYRMLLPFVTLDPNEFVEVGGPAFYDAVHSLGAKMYHLNMDDVAFEINGETIARRSGPRNRNETERFYLKRKFVGVTNG
;
A
#
# COMPACT_ATOMS: atom_id res chain seq x y z
N MET A 1 -5.82 18.40 -2.65
CA MET A 1 -5.06 17.39 -3.43
C MET A 1 -6.06 16.68 -4.33
N ALA A 2 -5.83 16.63 -5.64
CA ALA A 2 -6.68 15.85 -6.53
C ALA A 2 -6.50 14.36 -6.18
N ASN A 3 -7.59 13.65 -5.92
CA ASN A 3 -7.54 12.19 -5.77
C ASN A 3 -7.22 11.59 -7.14
N VAL A 4 -5.95 11.31 -7.39
CA VAL A 4 -5.52 10.55 -8.57
C VAL A 4 -6.03 9.13 -8.38
N ASN A 5 -7.12 8.80 -9.06
CA ASN A 5 -7.68 7.45 -9.14
C ASN A 5 -7.36 6.83 -10.51
N GLN A 6 -7.57 5.52 -10.63
CA GLN A 6 -7.27 4.76 -11.85
C GLN A 6 -7.92 5.40 -13.08
N GLU A 7 -9.19 5.83 -12.96
CA GLU A 7 -9.94 6.44 -14.06
C GLU A 7 -9.29 7.74 -14.53
N SER A 8 -8.95 8.64 -13.60
CA SER A 8 -8.29 9.91 -13.94
C SER A 8 -6.92 9.71 -14.60
N LEU A 9 -6.15 8.71 -14.15
CA LEU A 9 -4.85 8.38 -14.72
C LEU A 9 -4.97 7.72 -16.10
N ALA A 10 -5.93 6.81 -16.27
CA ALA A 10 -6.21 6.15 -17.55
C ALA A 10 -6.69 7.15 -18.62
N VAL A 11 -7.55 8.10 -18.24
CA VAL A 11 -7.98 9.20 -19.13
C VAL A 11 -6.77 10.02 -19.57
N ARG A 12 -5.86 10.36 -18.64
CA ARG A 12 -4.68 11.16 -18.98
C ARG A 12 -3.71 10.43 -19.91
N ILE A 13 -3.55 9.12 -19.74
CA ILE A 13 -2.79 8.27 -20.65
C ILE A 13 -3.42 8.29 -22.05
N ALA A 14 -4.74 8.08 -22.15
CA ALA A 14 -5.45 8.09 -23.43
C ALA A 14 -5.37 9.45 -24.15
N GLU A 15 -5.48 10.56 -23.41
CA GLU A 15 -5.29 11.92 -23.95
C GLU A 15 -3.91 12.08 -24.57
N LEU A 16 -2.85 11.70 -23.84
CA LEU A 16 -1.48 11.78 -24.32
C LEU A 16 -1.27 10.88 -25.55
N GLU A 17 -1.86 9.68 -25.56
CA GLU A 17 -1.74 8.72 -26.66
C GLU A 17 -2.41 9.20 -27.96
N SER A 18 -3.47 10.00 -27.85
CA SER A 18 -4.32 10.43 -28.97
C SER A 18 -3.72 11.47 -29.92
N GLY A 19 -2.62 12.14 -29.54
CA GLY A 19 -2.07 13.28 -30.28
C GLY A 19 -0.56 13.26 -30.50
N PRO A 20 -0.04 14.21 -31.29
CA PRO A 20 1.40 14.45 -31.38
C PRO A 20 1.94 14.87 -30.01
N ARG A 21 3.00 14.22 -29.55
CA ARG A 21 3.61 14.43 -28.23
C ARG A 21 4.99 15.06 -28.36
N SER A 22 5.30 15.93 -27.41
CA SER A 22 6.66 16.40 -27.15
C SER A 22 7.45 15.37 -26.32
N LEU A 23 8.77 15.49 -26.30
CA LEU A 23 9.64 14.64 -25.46
C LEU A 23 9.24 14.65 -23.98
N LYS A 24 8.78 15.81 -23.47
CA LYS A 24 8.31 15.92 -22.07
C LYS A 24 7.04 15.11 -21.82
N GLU A 25 6.13 15.08 -22.80
CA GLU A 25 4.90 14.31 -22.74
C GLU A 25 5.15 12.81 -22.86
N ASP A 26 6.18 12.39 -23.61
CA ASP A 26 6.60 10.98 -23.63
C ASP A 26 7.16 10.52 -22.28
N PHE A 27 7.98 11.35 -21.62
CA PHE A 27 8.44 11.04 -20.25
C PHE A 27 7.28 10.97 -19.25
N ALA A 28 6.30 11.88 -19.36
CA ALA A 28 5.12 11.86 -18.52
C ALA A 28 4.26 10.61 -18.76
N LEU A 29 4.07 10.23 -20.03
CA LEU A 29 3.32 9.04 -20.42
C LEU A 29 3.94 7.76 -19.85
N GLU A 30 5.25 7.60 -19.96
CA GLU A 30 5.96 6.45 -19.38
C GLU A 30 5.85 6.43 -17.85
N ALA A 31 5.98 7.57 -17.18
CA ALA A 31 5.76 7.65 -15.74
C ALA A 31 4.32 7.25 -15.34
N TYR A 32 3.31 7.71 -16.09
CA TYR A 32 1.91 7.35 -15.83
C TYR A 32 1.64 5.86 -16.08
N ARG A 33 2.22 5.26 -17.11
CA ARG A 33 2.14 3.82 -17.37
C ARG A 33 2.79 3.00 -16.26
N MET A 34 3.94 3.45 -15.73
CA MET A 34 4.58 2.81 -14.58
C MET A 34 3.74 2.93 -13.31
N LEU A 35 3.03 4.04 -13.12
CA LEU A 35 2.17 4.27 -11.95
C LEU A 35 0.83 3.55 -12.02
N LEU A 36 0.26 3.35 -13.21
CA LEU A 36 -1.09 2.81 -13.39
C LEU A 36 -1.32 1.47 -12.65
N PRO A 37 -0.42 0.47 -12.72
CA PRO A 37 -0.55 -0.75 -11.94
C PRO A 37 -0.69 -0.48 -10.44
N PHE A 38 0.07 0.46 -9.89
CA PHE A 38 0.02 0.77 -8.46
C PHE A 38 -1.30 1.44 -8.03
N VAL A 39 -1.93 2.18 -8.93
CA VAL A 39 -3.22 2.84 -8.70
C VAL A 39 -4.40 1.87 -8.93
N THR A 40 -4.21 0.83 -9.74
CA THR A 40 -5.23 -0.21 -10.00
C THR A 40 -5.35 -1.25 -8.88
N LEU A 41 -4.38 -1.30 -7.97
CA LEU A 41 -4.36 -2.30 -6.89
C LEU A 41 -5.36 -1.90 -5.81
N ASP A 42 -6.09 -2.89 -5.28
CA ASP A 42 -7.08 -2.65 -4.23
C ASP A 42 -6.39 -2.04 -3.00
N PRO A 43 -6.78 -0.82 -2.56
CA PRO A 43 -6.19 -0.18 -1.40
C PRO A 43 -6.36 -0.98 -0.10
N ASN A 44 -7.33 -1.90 -0.06
CA ASN A 44 -7.61 -2.78 1.07
C ASN A 44 -6.94 -4.16 0.94
N GLU A 45 -6.21 -4.43 -0.14
CA GLU A 45 -5.40 -5.64 -0.30
C GLU A 45 -4.28 -5.66 0.74
N PHE A 46 -4.09 -6.80 1.41
CA PHE A 46 -2.94 -7.04 2.26
C PHE A 46 -1.72 -7.38 1.41
N VAL A 47 -0.65 -6.61 1.58
CA VAL A 47 0.65 -6.84 0.94
C VAL A 47 1.68 -7.19 1.99
N GLU A 48 2.59 -8.11 1.63
CA GLU A 48 3.72 -8.44 2.50
C GLU A 48 4.73 -7.28 2.51
N VAL A 49 5.18 -6.91 3.71
CA VAL A 49 6.12 -5.81 3.94
C VAL A 49 7.25 -6.26 4.85
N GLY A 50 8.34 -5.50 4.86
CA GLY A 50 9.40 -5.69 5.85
C GLY A 50 8.92 -5.31 7.26
N GLY A 51 9.48 -5.97 8.28
CA GLY A 51 9.21 -5.68 9.69
C GLY A 51 9.31 -4.19 10.05
N PRO A 52 10.35 -3.43 9.63
CA PRO A 52 10.43 -2.00 9.92
C PRO A 52 9.23 -1.21 9.39
N ALA A 53 8.88 -1.38 8.11
CA ALA A 53 7.74 -0.69 7.50
C ALA A 53 6.41 -1.06 8.17
N PHE A 54 6.29 -2.31 8.62
CA PHE A 54 5.14 -2.77 9.42
C PHE A 54 5.04 -2.03 10.75
N TYR A 55 6.11 -2.07 11.56
CA TYR A 55 6.11 -1.49 12.90
C TYR A 55 5.97 0.03 12.86
N ASP A 56 6.61 0.70 11.90
CA ASP A 56 6.46 2.15 11.70
C ASP A 56 5.00 2.53 11.45
N ALA A 57 4.29 1.79 10.59
CA ALA A 57 2.89 2.07 10.27
C ALA A 57 1.96 1.81 11.47
N VAL A 58 2.04 0.65 12.12
CA VAL A 58 1.13 0.31 13.24
C VAL A 58 1.36 1.21 14.45
N HIS A 59 2.61 1.61 14.72
CA HIS A 59 2.92 2.54 15.81
C HIS A 59 2.50 3.97 15.48
N SER A 60 2.82 4.46 14.29
CA SER A 60 2.44 5.81 13.86
C SER A 60 0.92 5.98 13.96
N LEU A 61 0.17 5.01 13.46
CA LEU A 61 -1.28 5.08 13.39
C LEU A 61 -2.00 4.77 14.72
N GLY A 62 -1.27 4.42 15.78
CA GLY A 62 -1.85 4.06 17.08
C GLY A 62 -2.78 2.84 16.99
N ALA A 63 -2.43 1.85 16.15
CA ALA A 63 -3.27 0.69 15.91
C ALA A 63 -3.35 -0.22 17.14
N LYS A 64 -4.55 -0.71 17.44
CA LYS A 64 -4.78 -1.63 18.55
C LYS A 64 -4.47 -3.06 18.14
N MET A 65 -3.58 -3.71 18.87
CA MET A 65 -3.21 -5.11 18.65
C MET A 65 -4.23 -6.06 19.29
N TYR A 66 -4.57 -7.14 18.58
CA TYR A 66 -5.36 -8.26 19.10
C TYR A 66 -4.82 -9.59 18.58
N HIS A 67 -5.03 -10.64 19.37
CA HIS A 67 -4.59 -11.99 19.03
C HIS A 67 -5.69 -12.71 18.25
N LEU A 68 -5.39 -13.16 17.05
CA LEU A 68 -6.28 -14.02 16.25
C LEU A 68 -6.20 -15.46 16.76
N ASN A 69 -4.98 -15.90 17.09
CA ASN A 69 -4.68 -17.16 17.73
C ASN A 69 -3.36 -17.02 18.53
N MET A 70 -2.71 -18.13 18.88
CA MET A 70 -1.49 -18.13 19.69
C MET A 70 -0.30 -17.44 19.00
N ASP A 71 -0.24 -17.51 17.68
CA ASP A 71 0.90 -17.08 16.86
C ASP A 71 0.57 -15.84 16.03
N ASP A 72 -0.65 -15.76 15.50
CA ASP A 72 -1.10 -14.67 14.64
C ASP A 72 -1.73 -13.52 15.45
N VAL A 73 -1.33 -12.31 15.08
CA VAL A 73 -1.87 -11.06 15.62
C VAL A 73 -2.32 -10.14 14.49
N ALA A 74 -3.30 -9.32 14.79
CA ALA A 74 -3.79 -8.31 13.88
C ALA A 74 -3.91 -6.95 14.59
N PHE A 75 -3.91 -5.90 13.76
CA PHE A 75 -3.85 -4.52 14.21
C PHE A 75 -5.02 -3.75 13.60
N GLU A 76 -5.73 -3.01 14.44
CA GLU A 76 -6.99 -2.36 14.10
C GLU A 76 -7.01 -0.86 14.40
N ILE A 77 -7.68 -0.11 13.53
CA ILE A 77 -7.98 1.31 13.71
C ILE A 77 -9.45 1.51 13.37
N ASN A 78 -10.21 2.13 14.28
CA ASN A 78 -11.63 2.43 14.08
C ASN A 78 -12.48 1.21 13.61
N GLY A 79 -12.12 0.01 14.09
CA GLY A 79 -12.80 -1.25 13.73
C GLY A 79 -12.39 -1.84 12.38
N GLU A 80 -11.41 -1.25 11.68
CA GLU A 80 -10.82 -1.80 10.45
C GLU A 80 -9.48 -2.48 10.76
N THR A 81 -9.34 -3.76 10.38
CA THR A 81 -8.03 -4.43 10.38
C THR A 81 -7.13 -3.82 9.32
N ILE A 82 -6.00 -3.27 9.74
CA ILE A 82 -5.05 -2.58 8.87
C ILE A 82 -3.76 -3.37 8.64
N ALA A 83 -3.39 -4.25 9.57
CA ALA A 83 -2.15 -5.02 9.53
C ALA A 83 -2.34 -6.40 10.16
N ARG A 84 -1.53 -7.37 9.70
CA ARG A 84 -1.45 -8.72 10.27
C ARG A 84 0.01 -9.12 10.40
N ARG A 85 0.35 -9.76 11.51
CA ARG A 85 1.63 -10.45 11.66
C ARG A 85 1.32 -11.92 11.86
N SER A 86 1.90 -12.74 10.99
CA SER A 86 1.73 -14.18 11.00
C SER A 86 3.05 -14.90 11.19
N GLY A 87 2.98 -16.06 11.83
CA GLY A 87 4.13 -16.89 12.13
C GLY A 87 4.39 -17.02 13.63
N PRO A 88 5.15 -18.05 14.02
CA PRO A 88 5.24 -18.42 15.41
C PRO A 88 6.07 -17.43 16.22
N ARG A 89 5.76 -17.35 17.51
CA ARG A 89 6.52 -16.55 18.48
C ARG A 89 7.97 -17.03 18.69
N ASN A 90 8.35 -18.17 18.11
CA ASN A 90 9.68 -18.75 18.25
C ASN A 90 10.70 -17.99 17.39
N ARG A 91 11.80 -17.56 18.02
CA ARG A 91 12.92 -16.80 17.42
C ARG A 91 13.59 -17.45 16.18
N ASN A 92 13.29 -18.71 15.89
CA ASN A 92 13.96 -19.50 14.85
C ASN A 92 13.11 -19.68 13.58
N GLU A 93 11.90 -19.11 13.54
CA GLU A 93 10.99 -19.20 12.39
C GLU A 93 10.68 -17.81 11.83
N THR A 94 10.35 -17.76 10.55
CA THR A 94 10.21 -16.51 9.81
C THR A 94 8.83 -15.89 10.04
N GLU A 95 8.79 -14.80 10.82
CA GLU A 95 7.61 -13.94 10.91
C GLU A 95 7.33 -13.27 9.55
N ARG A 96 6.06 -13.15 9.20
CA ARG A 96 5.57 -12.43 8.02
C ARG A 96 4.68 -11.28 8.44
N PHE A 97 4.88 -10.15 7.78
CA PHE A 97 4.20 -8.90 8.10
C PHE A 97 3.38 -8.44 6.91
N TYR A 98 2.11 -8.15 7.16
CA TYR A 98 1.17 -7.73 6.14
C TYR A 98 0.54 -6.39 6.51
N LEU A 99 0.49 -5.46 5.57
CA LEU A 99 -0.22 -4.18 5.70
C LEU A 99 -1.24 -4.07 4.57
N LYS A 100 -2.39 -3.46 4.83
CA LYS A 100 -3.22 -2.99 3.71
C LYS A 100 -2.44 -1.96 2.91
N ARG A 101 -2.49 -2.05 1.59
CA ARG A 101 -1.70 -1.22 0.67
C ARG A 101 -1.80 0.29 0.97
N LYS A 102 -2.99 0.77 1.32
CA LYS A 102 -3.23 2.19 1.68
C LYS A 102 -2.47 2.70 2.91
N PHE A 103 -1.90 1.80 3.73
CA PHE A 103 -1.10 2.15 4.91
C PHE A 103 0.40 1.92 4.72
N VAL A 104 0.85 1.45 3.55
CA VAL A 104 2.28 1.27 3.27
C VAL A 104 2.93 2.64 3.14
N GLY A 105 3.96 2.89 3.95
CA GLY A 105 4.68 4.17 3.96
C GLY A 105 3.95 5.30 4.68
N VAL A 106 2.85 5.02 5.39
CA VAL A 106 2.17 6.01 6.22
C VAL A 106 2.95 6.24 7.50
N THR A 107 3.51 7.44 7.64
CA THR A 107 4.13 7.95 8.87
C THR A 107 3.32 9.14 9.36
N ASN A 108 3.07 9.21 10.67
CA ASN A 108 2.63 10.46 11.28
C ASN A 108 3.89 11.33 11.39
N GLY A 109 3.99 12.34 10.52
CA GLY A 109 5.10 13.28 10.48
C GLY A 109 5.30 14.06 11.77
#